data_AF-A0A1G1EAR3-F1
#
_entry.id   AF-A0A1G1EAR3-F1
#
_cell.length_a   1.000
_cell.length_b   1.000
_cell.length_c   1.000
_cell.angle_alpha   90.00
_cell.angle_beta   90.00
_cell.angle_gamma   90.00
#
_symmetry.space_group_name_H-M   'P 1'
#
loop_
_entity.id
_entity.type
_entity.pdbx_description
1 polymer ?
#
loop_
_entity_poly.entity_id
_entity_poly.type
_entity_poly.pdbx_seq_one_letter_code
_entity_poly.pdbx_strand_id
1 'polypeptide(L)' 'MGRIKGRTSSMLRKKFPWLAKVYWKENLVWSPGYFVATVGIDEDKILASVKWQQVQDSGQVGI' A
#
# COMPACT_ATOMS: atom_id res chain seq x y z
N MET A 1 -12.42 1.81 -1.06
CA MET A 1 -11.01 2.16 -0.73
C MET A 1 -10.36 3.19 -1.67
N GLY A 2 -10.65 3.20 -2.98
CA GLY A 2 -10.04 4.16 -3.91
C GLY A 2 -10.17 5.64 -3.52
N ARG A 3 -11.32 6.06 -2.95
CA ARG A 3 -11.52 7.44 -2.47
C ARG A 3 -10.61 7.82 -1.28
N ILE A 4 -10.41 6.90 -0.33
CA ILE A 4 -9.51 7.12 0.82
C ILE A 4 -8.06 7.15 0.33
N LYS A 5 -7.65 6.16 -0.46
CA LYS A 5 -6.32 6.10 -1.07
C LYS A 5 -6.04 7.37 -1.89
N GLY A 6 -6.93 7.77 -2.77
CA GLY A 6 -6.76 8.98 -3.60
C GLY A 6 -6.68 10.28 -2.78
N ARG A 7 -7.56 10.46 -1.79
CA ARG A 7 -7.57 11.67 -0.96
C ARG A 7 -6.32 11.76 -0.08
N THR A 8 -5.89 10.65 0.51
CA THR A 8 -4.66 10.60 1.32
C THR A 8 -3.41 10.80 0.46
N SER A 9 -3.36 10.24 -0.75
CA SER A 9 -2.27 10.51 -1.71
C SER A 9 -2.16 11.99 -2.06
N SER A 10 -3.28 12.67 -2.31
CA SER A 10 -3.30 14.11 -2.60
C SER A 10 -2.78 14.93 -1.42
N MET A 11 -3.23 14.61 -0.21
CA MET A 11 -2.81 15.30 1.01
C MET A 11 -1.32 15.07 1.32
N LEU A 12 -0.83 13.84 1.17
CA LEU A 12 0.58 13.50 1.38
C LEU A 12 1.50 14.24 0.41
N ARG A 13 1.12 14.31 -0.87
CA ARG A 13 1.87 15.06 -1.88
C ARG A 13 1.95 16.55 -1.58
N LYS A 14 0.86 17.15 -1.08
CA LYS A 14 0.86 18.57 -0.67
C LYS A 14 1.73 18.82 0.57
N LYS A 15 1.68 17.93 1.55
CA LYS A 15 2.42 18.07 2.81
C LYS A 15 3.90 17.77 2.67
N PHE A 16 4.26 16.84 1.80
CA PHE A 16 5.64 16.38 1.60
C PHE A 16 6.02 16.46 0.12
N PRO A 17 6.38 17.66 -0.38
CA PRO A 17 6.76 17.85 -1.78
C PRO A 17 7.94 16.97 -2.22
N TRP A 18 8.80 16.56 -1.28
CA TRP A 18 9.92 15.67 -1.56
C TRP A 18 9.50 14.24 -1.98
N LEU A 19 8.29 13.78 -1.64
CA LEU A 19 7.77 12.48 -2.10
C LEU A 19 7.62 12.43 -3.62
N ALA A 20 7.37 13.58 -4.25
CA ALA A 20 7.36 13.68 -5.72
C ALA A 20 8.73 13.37 -6.33
N LYS A 21 9.82 13.51 -5.53
CA LYS A 21 11.20 13.13 -5.86
C LYS A 21 11.56 11.72 -5.38
N VAL A 22 10.62 10.86 -5.02
CA VAL A 22 10.92 9.43 -4.78
C VAL A 22 9.98 8.55 -5.61
N TYR A 23 8.74 8.98 -5.82
CA TYR A 23 7.72 8.27 -6.57
C TYR A 23 7.56 8.81 -8.01
N TRP A 24 8.66 9.06 -8.73
CA TRP A 24 8.62 9.70 -10.07
C TRP A 24 8.04 8.79 -11.15
N LYS A 25 8.32 7.48 -11.07
CA LYS A 25 7.95 6.52 -12.13
C LYS A 25 6.50 6.08 -12.03
N GLU A 26 5.95 6.08 -10.83
CA GLU A 26 4.59 5.62 -10.57
C GLU A 26 3.94 6.64 -9.65
N ASN A 27 2.88 7.31 -10.11
CA ASN A 27 2.13 8.29 -9.33
C ASN A 27 1.34 7.64 -8.16
N LEU A 28 1.76 6.44 -7.73
CA LEU A 28 1.17 5.52 -6.80
C LEU A 28 1.83 5.68 -5.43
N VAL A 29 1.12 6.35 -4.51
CA VAL A 29 1.51 6.40 -3.08
C VAL A 29 1.13 5.10 -2.36
N TRP A 30 0.14 4.38 -2.90
CA TRP A 30 -0.40 3.17 -2.31
C TRP A 30 -0.45 2.08 -3.38
N SER A 31 -0.19 0.83 -2.97
CA SER A 31 -0.41 -0.34 -3.83
C SER A 31 -1.88 -0.42 -4.27
N PRO A 32 -2.18 -0.99 -5.46
CA PRO A 32 -3.55 -1.21 -5.90
C PRO A 32 -4.36 -2.07 -4.91
N GLY A 33 -3.74 -3.14 -4.40
CA GLY A 33 -4.31 -4.06 -3.42
C GLY A 33 -4.63 -3.41 -2.07
N TYR A 34 -5.68 -3.88 -1.41
CA TYR A 34 -6.01 -3.51 -0.03
C TYR A 34 -6.63 -4.70 0.68
N PHE A 35 -6.34 -4.83 1.96
CA PHE A 35 -6.93 -5.84 2.81
C PHE A 35 -7.91 -5.18 3.78
N VAL A 36 -9.06 -5.81 4.01
CA VAL A 36 -10.07 -5.39 4.99
C VAL A 36 -10.47 -6.62 5.78
N ALA A 37 -10.39 -6.54 7.10
CA ALA A 37 -10.96 -7.50 8.03
C ALA A 37 -11.93 -6.78 8.96
N THR A 38 -13.01 -7.45 9.36
CA THR A 38 -13.91 -6.96 10.40
C THR A 38 -13.21 -7.02 11.76
N VAL A 39 -13.34 -5.96 12.56
CA VAL A 39 -12.76 -5.94 13.90
C VAL A 39 -13.52 -6.93 14.77
N GLY A 40 -12.83 -7.97 15.23
CA GLY A 40 -13.38 -8.97 16.14
C GLY A 40 -12.75 -10.36 16.08
N ILE A 41 -11.93 -10.71 15.07
CA ILE A 41 -11.55 -12.13 14.87
C ILE A 41 -10.07 -12.48 14.74
N ASP A 42 -9.16 -11.74 14.12
CA ASP A 42 -7.84 -12.38 13.88
C ASP A 42 -6.73 -11.39 13.51
N GLU A 43 -5.89 -11.10 14.50
CA GLU A 43 -4.57 -10.50 14.27
C GLU A 43 -3.71 -11.37 13.33
N ASP A 44 -3.82 -12.70 13.48
CA ASP A 44 -3.09 -13.67 12.66
C ASP A 44 -3.43 -13.60 11.17
N LYS A 45 -4.70 -13.32 10.82
CA LYS A 45 -5.12 -13.16 9.41
C LYS A 45 -4.59 -11.87 8.79
N ILE A 46 -4.51 -10.80 9.58
CA ILE A 46 -3.92 -9.52 9.13
C ILE A 46 -2.42 -9.73 8.87
N LEU A 47 -1.71 -10.36 9.82
CA LEU A 47 -0.28 -10.65 9.69
C LEU A 47 0.02 -11.59 8.52
N ALA A 48 -0.79 -12.64 8.32
CA ALA A 48 -0.65 -13.55 7.18
C ALA A 48 -0.83 -12.81 5.84
N SER A 49 -1.79 -11.88 5.76
CA SER A 49 -2.04 -11.10 4.55
C SER A 49 -0.91 -10.12 4.24
N VAL A 50 -0.34 -9.49 5.27
CA VAL A 50 0.85 -8.62 5.12
C VAL A 50 2.07 -9.41 4.65
N LYS A 51 2.32 -10.60 5.24
CA LYS A 51 3.41 -11.49 4.85
C LYS A 51 3.24 -12.00 3.41
N TRP A 52 2.03 -12.41 3.02
CA TRP A 52 1.74 -12.83 1.65
C TRP A 52 1.97 -11.72 0.64
N GLN A 53 1.50 -10.50 0.95
CA GLN A 53 1.71 -9.34 0.08
C GLN A 53 3.19 -8.98 -0.03
N GLN A 54 3.95 -9.06 1.08
CA GLN A 54 5.40 -8.84 1.07
C GLN A 54 6.12 -9.86 0.16
N VAL A 55 5.74 -11.14 0.20
CA VAL A 55 6.33 -12.18 -0.67
C VAL A 55 5.99 -11.92 -2.15
N GLN A 56 4.76 -11.51 -2.47
CA GLN A 56 4.35 -11.25 -3.84
C GLN A 56 4.97 -9.96 -4.42
N ASP A 57 5.06 -8.89 -3.61
CA ASP A 57 5.59 -7.59 -4.06
C ASP A 57 7.14 -7.54 -4.06
N SER A 58 7.81 -8.42 -3.32
CA SER A 58 9.28 -8.48 -3.26
C SER A 58 9.94 -9.16 -4.46
N GLY A 59 9.17 -9.68 -5.42
CA GLY A 59 9.69 -10.03 -6.73
C GLY A 59 10.82 -11.07 -6.73
N GLN A 60 10.73 -12.12 -5.91
CA GLN A 60 11.45 -13.37 -6.20
C GLN A 60 10.68 -14.19 -7.25
N VAL A 61 10.37 -13.52 -8.36
CA VAL A 61 10.18 -14.11 -9.68
C VAL A 61 11.31 -13.56 -10.55
N GLY A 62 12.52 -13.95 -10.17
CA GLY A 62 13.72 -13.85 -10.97
C GLY A 62 14.31 -15.25 -11.04
N ILE A 63 14.29 -15.80 -12.27
CA ILE A 63 14.82 -17.08 -12.79
C ILE A 63 14.17 -18.38 -12.34
#